data_AF-A0AA42UF48-F1
#
_entry.id   AF-A0AA42UF48-F1
#
_cell.length_a   1.000
_cell.length_b   1.000
_cell.length_c   1.000
_cell.angle_alpha   90.00
_cell.angle_beta   90.00
_cell.angle_gamma   90.00
#
_symmetry.space_group_name_H-M   'P 1'
#
loop_
_entity.id
_entity.type
_entity.pdbx_description
1 polymer ?
#
loop_
_entity_poly.entity_id
_entity_poly.type
_entity_poly.pdbx_seq_one_letter_code
_entity_poly.pdbx_strand_id
1 'polypeptide(L)'
;HLLKKIEEFDQSDKFILDDSIYAYLFDLPEQKFNPKSIKIEKNSLFEGLNFTEYIDKDSIRTHPNLKNRLDWIQNNFQEDFTKQNVTPSAEFENIKAKEIQNYYENYIHNEEYTTALLELMYEKQNHSNRTDLDKYIGIIFTKLYEGRKSLKFNKYVAQVDANDKNINKQKLLSFLWSLTNDELKNIGEYYTKKATN
;
A
#
# COMPACT_ATOMS: atom_id res chain seq x y z
N HIS A 1 19.54 13.36 16.89
CA HIS A 1 19.24 12.89 15.53
C HIS A 1 17.74 12.63 15.34
N LEU A 2 16.92 12.92 16.35
CA LEU A 2 15.53 12.51 16.42
C LEU A 2 14.60 13.35 15.53
N LEU A 3 14.72 14.68 15.59
CA LEU A 3 13.88 15.58 14.79
C LEU A 3 14.08 15.38 13.28
N LYS A 4 15.33 15.08 12.87
CA LYS A 4 15.66 14.72 11.49
C LYS A 4 14.98 13.42 11.06
N LYS A 5 14.95 12.39 11.92
CA LYS A 5 14.23 11.13 11.63
C LYS A 5 12.72 11.33 11.49
N ILE A 6 12.13 12.24 12.26
CA ILE A 6 10.70 12.58 12.14
C ILE A 6 10.44 13.28 10.80
N GLU A 7 11.31 14.20 10.41
CA GLU A 7 11.26 14.86 9.11
C GLU A 7 11.42 13.86 7.95
N GLU A 8 12.39 12.96 8.02
CA GLU A 8 12.59 11.87 7.05
C GLU A 8 11.38 10.93 6.96
N PHE A 9 10.71 10.64 8.08
CA PHE A 9 9.50 9.82 8.09
C PHE A 9 8.31 10.53 7.43
N ASP A 10 8.06 11.80 7.77
CA ASP A 10 6.97 12.61 7.18
C ASP A 10 7.20 12.90 5.69
N GLN A 11 8.47 12.99 5.28
CA GLN A 11 8.88 13.15 3.88
C GLN A 11 9.07 11.83 3.13
N SER A 12 8.95 10.67 3.80
CA SER A 12 9.10 9.39 3.12
C SER A 12 8.06 9.31 1.99
N ASP A 13 8.56 9.14 0.76
CA ASP A 13 7.75 9.31 -0.44
C ASP A 13 6.51 8.43 -0.40
N LYS A 14 5.38 8.99 -0.84
CA LYS A 14 4.19 8.22 -1.16
C LYS A 14 4.60 7.09 -2.09
N PHE A 15 4.34 5.84 -1.69
CA PHE A 15 4.62 4.64 -2.47
C PHE A 15 4.36 4.89 -3.97
N ILE A 16 5.36 4.68 -4.83
CA ILE A 16 5.20 4.73 -6.28
C ILE A 16 5.37 3.32 -6.81
N LEU A 17 4.31 2.77 -7.41
CA LEU A 17 4.36 1.49 -8.11
C LEU A 17 4.57 1.74 -9.60
N ASP A 18 5.59 1.12 -10.16
CA ASP A 18 5.82 1.07 -11.60
C ASP A 18 4.85 0.07 -12.23
N ASP A 19 4.23 0.42 -13.35
CA ASP A 19 3.22 -0.43 -14.01
C ASP A 19 3.78 -1.79 -14.45
N SER A 20 5.09 -1.90 -14.67
CA SER A 20 5.77 -3.17 -14.97
C SER A 20 5.60 -4.22 -13.86
N ILE A 21 5.34 -3.82 -12.62
CA ILE A 21 5.14 -4.76 -11.51
C ILE A 21 3.91 -5.65 -11.75
N TYR A 22 2.87 -5.13 -12.42
CA TYR A 22 1.68 -5.92 -12.74
C TYR A 22 1.99 -7.01 -13.75
N ALA A 23 2.77 -6.70 -14.79
CA ALA A 23 3.21 -7.71 -15.75
C ALA A 23 4.15 -8.73 -15.09
N TYR A 24 5.07 -8.26 -14.24
CA TYR A 24 5.99 -9.14 -13.50
C TYR A 24 5.25 -10.13 -12.60
N LEU A 25 4.20 -9.69 -11.91
CA LEU A 25 3.46 -10.54 -10.97
C LEU A 25 2.34 -11.36 -11.63
N PHE A 26 1.71 -10.85 -12.69
CA PHE A 26 0.45 -11.40 -13.19
C PHE A 26 0.49 -11.87 -14.65
N ASP A 27 1.66 -11.82 -15.32
CA ASP A 27 1.85 -12.53 -16.61
C ASP A 27 2.17 -14.00 -16.38
N LEU A 28 1.14 -14.80 -16.12
CA LEU A 28 1.27 -16.21 -15.77
C LEU A 28 1.35 -17.12 -17.02
N PRO A 29 1.87 -18.35 -16.89
CA PRO A 29 1.96 -19.28 -18.03
C PRO A 29 0.61 -19.59 -18.68
N GLU A 30 -0.43 -19.79 -17.85
CA GLU A 30 -1.78 -20.16 -18.29
C GLU A 30 -2.71 -18.94 -18.44
N GLN A 31 -2.25 -17.74 -18.07
CA GLN A 31 -3.04 -16.52 -18.06
C GLN A 31 -2.16 -15.31 -18.29
N LYS A 32 -2.27 -14.73 -19.49
CA LYS A 32 -1.48 -13.57 -19.88
C LYS A 32 -2.00 -12.28 -19.28
N PHE A 33 -1.09 -11.44 -18.82
CA PHE A 33 -1.43 -10.12 -18.30
C PHE A 33 -1.95 -9.24 -19.43
N ASN A 34 -3.07 -8.55 -19.18
CA ASN A 34 -3.64 -7.59 -20.10
C ASN A 34 -3.34 -6.15 -19.61
N PRO A 35 -2.47 -5.37 -20.27
CA PRO A 35 -2.16 -4.01 -19.86
C PRO A 35 -3.38 -3.07 -19.81
N LYS A 36 -4.47 -3.40 -20.49
CA LYS A 36 -5.73 -2.64 -20.44
C LYS A 36 -6.48 -2.79 -19.11
N SER A 37 -6.05 -3.69 -18.22
CA SER A 37 -6.67 -3.93 -16.91
C SER A 37 -6.33 -2.87 -15.86
N ILE A 38 -5.19 -2.17 -16.00
CA ILE A 38 -4.72 -1.14 -15.05
C ILE A 38 -5.07 0.28 -15.47
N LYS A 39 -6.21 0.46 -16.17
CA LYS A 39 -6.64 1.78 -16.64
C LYS A 39 -7.02 2.68 -15.47
N ILE A 40 -6.55 3.92 -15.54
CA ILE A 40 -7.02 4.99 -14.68
C ILE A 40 -8.31 5.54 -15.28
N GLU A 41 -9.38 5.55 -14.50
CA GLU A 41 -10.61 6.22 -14.91
C GLU A 41 -10.40 7.73 -14.79
N LYS A 42 -10.52 8.44 -15.91
CA LYS A 42 -10.51 9.90 -15.90
C LYS A 42 -11.92 10.40 -15.87
N ASN A 43 -12.21 11.29 -14.93
CA ASN A 43 -13.46 12.02 -14.95
C ASN A 43 -13.35 13.19 -15.94
N SER A 44 -13.84 13.03 -17.16
CA SER A 44 -13.81 14.06 -18.20
C SER A 44 -14.53 15.36 -17.82
N LEU A 45 -15.42 15.32 -16.82
CA LEU A 45 -16.07 16.53 -16.29
C LEU A 45 -15.09 17.43 -15.52
N PHE A 46 -13.96 16.88 -15.06
CA PHE A 46 -12.90 17.60 -14.35
C PHE A 46 -11.58 17.66 -15.13
N GLU A 47 -11.53 17.18 -16.39
CA GLU A 47 -10.36 17.35 -17.25
C GLU A 47 -10.09 18.84 -17.51
N GLY A 48 -8.95 19.34 -17.04
CA GLY A 48 -8.60 20.76 -17.11
C GLY A 48 -9.04 21.59 -15.90
N LEU A 49 -9.84 21.02 -15.00
CA LEU A 49 -10.02 21.58 -13.67
C LEU A 49 -8.80 21.16 -12.83
N ASN A 50 -7.79 22.03 -12.79
CA ASN A 50 -6.77 22.00 -11.74
C ASN A 50 -7.46 22.36 -10.43
N PHE A 51 -8.22 21.43 -9.85
CA PHE A 51 -8.64 21.54 -8.47
C PHE A 51 -7.40 21.33 -7.61
N THR A 52 -6.57 22.37 -7.54
CA THR A 52 -5.90 22.66 -6.29
C THR A 52 -7.05 22.84 -5.34
N GLU A 53 -7.30 21.83 -4.53
CA GLU A 53 -8.20 21.94 -3.40
C GLU A 53 -7.85 23.28 -2.77
N TYR A 54 -8.75 24.25 -2.89
CA TYR A 54 -8.67 25.48 -2.11
C TYR A 54 -9.09 25.05 -0.71
N ILE A 55 -8.22 24.22 -0.11
CA ILE A 55 -8.04 24.23 1.31
C ILE A 55 -7.69 25.67 1.56
N ASP A 56 -8.67 26.41 2.06
CA ASP A 56 -8.35 27.59 2.84
C ASP A 56 -7.37 27.10 3.90
N LYS A 57 -6.08 27.37 3.67
CA LYS A 57 -5.00 26.82 4.50
C LYS A 57 -5.19 27.24 5.95
N ASP A 58 -5.99 28.28 6.22
CA ASP A 58 -6.41 28.69 7.55
C ASP A 58 -7.48 27.80 8.18
N SER A 59 -8.36 27.15 7.41
CA SER A 59 -9.42 26.25 7.94
C SER A 59 -8.89 24.86 8.33
N ILE A 60 -7.76 24.40 7.77
CA ILE A 60 -7.07 23.16 8.17
C ILE A 60 -5.84 23.44 9.07
N ARG A 61 -5.52 24.72 9.33
CA ARG A 61 -4.40 25.17 10.19
C ARG A 61 -4.72 25.20 11.69
N THR A 62 -5.45 24.23 12.22
CA THR A 62 -5.45 24.07 13.68
C THR A 62 -4.09 23.56 14.18
N HIS A 63 -3.26 23.00 13.28
CA HIS A 63 -1.93 22.52 13.60
C HIS A 63 -0.83 23.24 12.78
N PRO A 64 0.28 23.64 13.41
CA PRO A 64 1.44 24.16 12.68
C PRO A 64 1.98 23.08 11.73
N ASN A 65 2.49 23.50 10.56
CA ASN A 65 3.19 22.59 9.65
C ASN A 65 4.37 21.90 10.36
N LEU A 66 4.86 20.77 9.85
CA LEU A 66 5.91 20.00 10.52
C LEU A 66 7.12 20.87 10.86
N LYS A 67 7.60 21.67 9.91
CA LYS A 67 8.73 22.58 10.13
C LYS A 67 8.52 23.51 11.33
N ASN A 68 7.38 24.19 11.40
CA ASN A 68 7.03 25.07 12.52
C ASN A 68 6.92 24.31 13.85
N ARG A 69 6.45 23.05 13.83
CA ARG A 69 6.42 22.18 15.03
C ARG A 69 7.83 21.81 15.47
N LEU A 70 8.71 21.43 14.55
CA LEU A 70 10.11 21.11 14.85
C LEU A 70 10.86 22.33 15.36
N ASP A 71 10.67 23.50 14.73
CA ASP A 71 11.25 24.77 15.15
C ASP A 71 10.75 25.17 16.54
N TRP A 72 9.46 24.99 16.83
CA TRP A 72 8.91 25.23 18.17
C TRP A 72 9.54 24.30 19.21
N ILE A 73 9.70 23.01 18.92
CA ILE A 73 10.35 22.06 19.83
C ILE A 73 11.81 22.47 20.10
N GLN A 74 12.56 22.85 19.06
CA GLN A 74 13.94 23.31 19.21
C GLN A 74 14.06 24.58 20.06
N ASN A 75 13.08 25.48 19.97
CA ASN A 75 13.11 26.78 20.65
C ASN A 75 12.60 26.72 22.10
N ASN A 76 11.76 25.74 22.47
CA ASN A 76 11.08 25.72 23.77
C ASN A 76 11.63 24.67 24.75
N PHE A 77 12.50 23.77 24.30
CA PHE A 77 13.13 22.77 25.15
C PHE A 77 14.65 22.98 25.19
N GLN A 78 15.24 22.85 26.37
CA GLN A 78 16.70 23.00 26.56
C GLN A 78 17.50 21.80 26.03
N GLU A 79 16.81 20.70 25.71
CA GLU A 79 17.41 19.45 25.25
C GLU A 79 17.76 19.52 23.77
N ASP A 80 19.00 19.14 23.43
CA ASP A 80 19.43 19.04 22.04
C ASP A 80 18.96 17.73 21.39
N PHE A 81 17.71 17.71 20.92
CA PHE A 81 17.13 16.57 20.19
C PHE A 81 17.85 16.27 18.86
N THR A 82 18.68 17.19 18.36
CA THR A 82 19.53 16.96 17.17
C THR A 82 20.74 16.08 17.48
N LYS A 83 21.11 15.92 18.77
CA LYS A 83 22.21 15.06 19.23
C LYS A 83 21.75 13.81 19.99
N GLN A 84 20.50 13.73 20.42
CA GLN A 84 19.98 12.52 21.05
C GLN A 84 19.98 11.33 20.08
N ASN A 85 20.62 10.25 20.51
CA ASN A 85 20.57 8.94 19.89
C ASN A 85 19.73 8.04 20.78
N VAL A 86 18.53 7.69 20.32
CA VAL A 86 17.69 6.70 20.99
C VAL A 86 18.09 5.33 20.43
N THR A 87 18.64 4.49 21.29
CA THR A 87 18.86 3.08 20.99
C THR A 87 17.59 2.30 21.33
N PRO A 88 17.08 1.46 20.40
CA PRO A 88 15.95 0.58 20.67
C PRO A 88 16.21 -0.30 21.89
N SER A 89 15.20 -0.48 22.75
CA SER A 89 15.27 -1.49 23.81
C SER A 89 15.20 -2.89 23.21
N ALA A 90 15.75 -3.88 23.91
CA ALA A 90 15.65 -5.28 23.48
C ALA A 90 14.19 -5.75 23.35
N GLU A 91 13.31 -5.24 24.21
CA GLU A 91 11.86 -5.50 24.13
C GLU A 91 11.25 -4.90 22.87
N PHE A 92 11.58 -3.65 22.52
CA PHE A 92 11.10 -3.02 21.30
C PHE A 92 11.55 -3.79 20.05
N GLU A 93 12.83 -4.21 19.99
CA GLU A 93 13.32 -4.99 18.85
C GLU A 93 12.64 -6.35 18.75
N ASN A 94 12.32 -7.00 19.88
CA ASN A 94 11.56 -8.24 19.89
C ASN A 94 10.12 -8.04 19.36
N ILE A 95 9.43 -6.99 19.83
CA ILE A 95 8.07 -6.67 19.35
C ILE A 95 8.10 -6.34 17.85
N LYS A 96 9.07 -5.52 17.42
CA LYS A 96 9.25 -5.16 16.01
C LYS A 96 9.50 -6.39 15.14
N ALA A 97 10.34 -7.32 15.58
CA ALA A 97 10.61 -8.56 14.84
C ALA A 97 9.34 -9.41 14.69
N LYS A 98 8.53 -9.54 15.75
CA LYS A 98 7.24 -10.25 15.71
C LYS A 98 6.25 -9.57 14.76
N GLU A 99 6.17 -8.24 14.80
CA GLU A 99 5.28 -7.50 13.93
C GLU A 99 5.67 -7.68 12.45
N ILE A 100 6.96 -7.61 12.12
CA ILE A 100 7.43 -7.86 10.75
C ILE A 100 7.03 -9.27 10.26
N GLN A 101 7.14 -10.29 11.13
CA GLN A 101 6.73 -11.65 10.80
C GLN A 101 5.23 -11.75 10.54
N ASN A 102 4.41 -11.12 11.40
CA ASN A 102 2.95 -11.25 11.37
C ASN A 102 2.25 -10.17 10.52
N TYR A 103 2.99 -9.24 9.95
CA TYR A 103 2.47 -8.04 9.30
C TYR A 103 1.33 -8.31 8.30
N TYR A 104 1.52 -9.27 7.39
CA TYR A 104 0.50 -9.63 6.41
C TYR A 104 -0.60 -10.53 6.97
N GLU A 105 -0.33 -11.29 8.04
CA GLU A 105 -1.35 -12.08 8.72
C GLU A 105 -2.38 -11.16 9.38
N ASN A 106 -1.94 -10.02 9.93
CA ASN A 106 -2.82 -8.99 10.48
C ASN A 106 -3.77 -8.42 9.41
N TYR A 107 -3.24 -8.03 8.24
CA TYR A 107 -4.10 -7.57 7.14
C TYR A 107 -5.11 -8.64 6.68
N ILE A 108 -4.67 -9.90 6.59
CA ILE A 108 -5.54 -10.99 6.17
C ILE A 108 -6.63 -11.24 7.21
N HIS A 109 -6.28 -11.20 8.50
CA HIS A 109 -7.22 -11.33 9.60
C HIS A 109 -8.29 -10.22 9.60
N ASN A 110 -7.86 -8.99 9.30
CA ASN A 110 -8.73 -7.83 9.19
C ASN A 110 -9.46 -7.72 7.84
N GLU A 111 -9.24 -8.67 6.92
CA GLU A 111 -9.81 -8.70 5.58
C GLU A 111 -9.42 -7.49 4.70
N GLU A 112 -8.28 -6.86 4.99
CA GLU A 112 -7.74 -5.67 4.32
C GLU A 112 -6.89 -6.03 3.08
N TYR A 113 -7.46 -6.88 2.22
CA TYR A 113 -6.74 -7.52 1.11
C TYR A 113 -6.16 -6.54 0.08
N THR A 114 -6.89 -5.47 -0.24
CA THR A 114 -6.44 -4.47 -1.22
C THR A 114 -5.20 -3.72 -0.73
N THR A 115 -5.19 -3.34 0.55
CA THR A 115 -4.03 -2.67 1.19
C THR A 115 -2.84 -3.61 1.25
N ALA A 116 -3.04 -4.83 1.73
CA ALA A 116 -1.98 -5.84 1.78
C ALA A 116 -1.35 -6.10 0.40
N LEU A 117 -2.17 -6.15 -0.66
CA LEU A 117 -1.67 -6.39 -2.00
C LEU A 117 -0.84 -5.22 -2.54
N LEU A 118 -1.21 -3.95 -2.27
CA LEU A 118 -0.37 -2.79 -2.61
C LEU A 118 1.01 -2.87 -1.94
N GLU A 119 1.03 -3.18 -0.65
CA GLU A 119 2.27 -3.33 0.12
C GLU A 119 3.13 -4.49 -0.40
N LEU A 120 2.52 -5.64 -0.70
CA LEU A 120 3.21 -6.80 -1.29
C LEU A 120 3.82 -6.47 -2.65
N MET A 121 3.09 -5.75 -3.50
CA MET A 121 3.59 -5.30 -4.80
C MET A 121 4.78 -4.36 -4.64
N TYR A 122 4.71 -3.44 -3.68
CA TYR A 122 5.80 -2.52 -3.38
C TYR A 122 7.04 -3.27 -2.85
N GLU A 123 6.86 -4.23 -1.94
CA GLU A 123 7.96 -5.06 -1.44
C GLU A 123 8.62 -5.88 -2.56
N LYS A 124 7.82 -6.44 -3.47
CA LYS A 124 8.33 -7.17 -4.64
C LYS A 124 9.11 -6.28 -5.59
N GLN A 125 8.60 -5.07 -5.86
CA GLN A 125 9.29 -4.09 -6.71
C GLN A 125 10.63 -3.68 -6.14
N ASN A 126 10.71 -3.50 -4.81
CA ASN A 126 11.94 -3.08 -4.13
C ASN A 126 12.83 -4.25 -3.69
N HIS A 127 12.62 -5.44 -4.24
CA HIS A 127 13.44 -6.63 -3.98
C HIS A 127 13.61 -6.94 -2.49
N SER A 128 12.52 -6.90 -1.72
CA SER A 128 12.50 -7.34 -0.34
C SER A 128 13.07 -8.76 -0.19
N ASN A 129 13.87 -8.98 0.85
CA ASN A 129 14.47 -10.28 1.16
C ASN A 129 13.46 -11.27 1.77
N ARG A 130 12.19 -10.87 1.93
CA ARG A 130 11.13 -11.73 2.44
C ARG A 130 10.78 -12.84 1.46
N THR A 131 10.85 -14.08 1.93
CA THR A 131 10.54 -15.28 1.13
C THR A 131 9.06 -15.66 1.15
N ASP A 132 8.28 -15.09 2.06
CA ASP A 132 6.87 -15.40 2.29
C ASP A 132 5.89 -14.51 1.51
N LEU A 133 6.38 -13.56 0.71
CA LEU A 133 5.52 -12.65 -0.06
C LEU A 133 4.59 -13.40 -1.03
N ASP A 134 5.10 -14.43 -1.72
CA ASP A 134 4.31 -15.22 -2.66
C ASP A 134 3.18 -16.00 -1.96
N LYS A 135 3.42 -16.47 -0.72
CA LYS A 135 2.39 -17.11 0.13
C LYS A 135 1.22 -16.16 0.35
N TYR A 136 1.48 -14.90 0.70
CA TYR A 136 0.42 -13.94 0.99
C TYR A 136 -0.33 -13.47 -0.25
N ILE A 137 0.34 -13.34 -1.40
CA ILE A 137 -0.34 -13.10 -2.68
C ILE A 137 -1.32 -14.25 -2.96
N GLY A 138 -0.88 -15.51 -2.79
CA GLY A 138 -1.72 -16.69 -2.94
C GLY A 138 -2.97 -16.65 -2.06
N ILE A 139 -2.78 -16.42 -0.76
CA ILE A 139 -3.89 -16.36 0.23
C ILE A 139 -4.88 -15.26 -0.14
N ILE A 140 -4.41 -14.06 -0.48
CA ILE A 140 -5.26 -12.92 -0.84
C ILE A 140 -6.11 -13.25 -2.07
N PHE A 141 -5.52 -13.78 -3.14
CA PHE A 141 -6.28 -14.11 -4.36
C PHE A 141 -7.27 -15.25 -4.13
N THR A 142 -6.94 -16.24 -3.30
CA THR A 142 -7.91 -17.27 -2.88
C THR A 142 -9.08 -16.64 -2.13
N LYS A 143 -8.84 -15.71 -1.19
CA LYS A 143 -9.89 -15.02 -0.44
C LYS A 143 -10.76 -14.12 -1.33
N LEU A 144 -10.16 -13.44 -2.30
CA LEU A 144 -10.89 -12.65 -3.29
C LEU A 144 -11.77 -13.51 -4.19
N TYR A 145 -11.26 -14.67 -4.63
CA TYR A 145 -12.05 -15.67 -5.36
C TYR A 145 -13.25 -16.17 -4.55
N GLU A 146 -13.03 -16.58 -3.29
CA GLU A 146 -14.09 -16.99 -2.36
C GLU A 146 -15.13 -15.87 -2.15
N GLY A 147 -14.63 -14.63 -1.98
CA GLY A 147 -15.45 -13.42 -1.86
C GLY A 147 -16.34 -13.21 -3.08
N ARG A 148 -15.80 -13.36 -4.29
CA ARG A 148 -16.60 -13.20 -5.52
C ARG A 148 -17.62 -14.31 -5.71
N LYS A 149 -17.25 -15.57 -5.43
CA LYS A 149 -18.19 -16.71 -5.48
C LYS A 149 -19.35 -16.57 -4.49
N SER A 150 -19.12 -15.89 -3.37
CA SER A 150 -20.12 -15.63 -2.33
C SER A 150 -20.80 -14.25 -2.42
N LEU A 151 -20.60 -13.51 -3.52
CA LEU A 151 -21.16 -12.17 -3.76
C LEU A 151 -20.74 -11.13 -2.69
N LYS A 152 -19.56 -11.29 -2.10
CA LYS A 152 -18.95 -10.41 -1.08
C LYS A 152 -17.70 -9.70 -1.59
N PHE A 153 -17.43 -9.71 -2.89
CA PHE A 153 -16.20 -9.10 -3.45
C PHE A 153 -16.06 -7.61 -3.10
N ASN A 154 -17.16 -6.87 -3.17
CA ASN A 154 -17.25 -5.46 -2.82
C ASN A 154 -16.98 -5.15 -1.33
N LYS A 155 -17.01 -6.16 -0.45
CA LYS A 155 -16.58 -6.02 0.96
C LYS A 155 -15.07 -5.80 1.03
N TYR A 156 -14.31 -6.40 0.12
CA TYR A 156 -12.85 -6.43 0.17
C TYR A 156 -12.20 -5.50 -0.86
N VAL A 157 -12.89 -5.24 -1.96
CA VAL A 157 -12.43 -4.43 -3.09
C VAL A 157 -13.44 -3.31 -3.31
N ALA A 158 -13.04 -2.09 -2.96
CA ALA A 158 -13.85 -0.90 -3.19
C ALA A 158 -14.07 -0.66 -4.69
N GLN A 159 -15.13 0.07 -5.05
CA GLN A 159 -15.28 0.56 -6.42
C GLN A 159 -14.15 1.55 -6.76
N VAL A 160 -13.80 1.62 -8.04
CA VAL A 160 -12.82 2.59 -8.53
C VAL A 160 -13.44 3.99 -8.40
N ASP A 161 -12.75 4.90 -7.71
CA ASP A 161 -13.10 6.31 -7.66
C ASP A 161 -12.14 7.08 -8.55
N ALA A 162 -12.65 7.62 -9.67
CA ALA A 162 -11.91 8.41 -10.63
C ALA A 162 -11.28 9.69 -10.02
N ASN A 163 -11.78 10.13 -8.86
CA ASN A 163 -11.26 11.31 -8.15
C ASN A 163 -10.25 10.96 -7.04
N ASP A 164 -9.96 9.66 -6.80
CA ASP A 164 -9.01 9.26 -5.75
C ASP A 164 -7.60 9.79 -6.08
N LYS A 165 -6.98 10.53 -5.16
CA LYS A 165 -5.64 11.07 -5.39
C LYS A 165 -4.55 10.00 -5.41
N ASN A 166 -4.84 8.77 -4.95
CA ASN A 166 -3.91 7.64 -4.95
C ASN A 166 -4.04 6.81 -6.22
N ILE A 167 -3.16 7.10 -7.19
CA ILE A 167 -3.12 6.42 -8.50
C ILE A 167 -2.85 4.91 -8.36
N ASN A 168 -1.97 4.49 -7.45
CA ASN A 168 -1.65 3.07 -7.26
C ASN A 168 -2.90 2.29 -6.84
N LYS A 169 -3.67 2.85 -5.90
CA LYS A 169 -4.91 2.27 -5.44
C LYS A 169 -5.94 2.20 -6.57
N GLN A 170 -6.12 3.27 -7.35
CA GLN A 170 -7.02 3.24 -8.52
C GLN A 170 -6.65 2.12 -9.49
N LYS A 171 -5.38 2.03 -9.90
CA LYS A 171 -4.90 1.01 -10.83
C LYS A 171 -5.14 -0.41 -10.30
N LEU A 172 -4.88 -0.62 -9.01
CA LEU A 172 -5.10 -1.94 -8.39
C LEU A 172 -6.59 -2.30 -8.37
N LEU A 173 -7.46 -1.36 -7.98
CA LEU A 173 -8.90 -1.59 -7.98
C LEU A 173 -9.40 -1.89 -9.41
N SER A 174 -8.98 -1.12 -10.41
CA SER A 174 -9.29 -1.39 -11.82
C SER A 174 -8.86 -2.79 -12.24
N PHE A 175 -7.63 -3.19 -11.88
CA PHE A 175 -7.11 -4.53 -12.15
C PHE A 175 -7.99 -5.61 -11.51
N LEU A 176 -8.25 -5.53 -10.21
CA LEU A 176 -9.04 -6.51 -9.45
C LEU A 176 -10.48 -6.63 -9.95
N TRP A 177 -11.10 -5.53 -10.36
CA TRP A 177 -12.44 -5.53 -10.97
C TRP A 177 -12.45 -6.11 -12.38
N SER A 178 -11.35 -6.00 -13.13
CA SER A 178 -11.25 -6.54 -14.49
C SER A 178 -11.10 -8.07 -14.56
N LEU A 179 -10.61 -8.70 -13.48
CA LEU A 179 -10.38 -10.14 -13.44
C LEU A 179 -11.71 -10.89 -13.39
N THR A 180 -11.78 -12.03 -14.07
CA THR A 180 -12.86 -13.01 -13.96
C THR A 180 -12.69 -13.90 -12.72
N ASN A 181 -13.68 -14.75 -12.44
CA ASN A 181 -13.59 -15.72 -11.34
C ASN A 181 -12.45 -16.72 -11.55
N ASP A 182 -12.29 -17.23 -12.77
CA ASP A 182 -11.23 -18.18 -13.09
C ASP A 182 -9.86 -17.50 -13.00
N GLU A 183 -9.75 -16.24 -13.42
CA GLU A 183 -8.49 -15.52 -13.32
C GLU A 183 -8.05 -15.25 -11.88
N LEU A 184 -8.99 -14.90 -10.99
CA LEU A 184 -8.69 -14.79 -9.56
C LEU A 184 -8.22 -16.12 -8.99
N LYS A 185 -8.89 -17.22 -9.35
CA LYS A 185 -8.55 -18.57 -8.90
C LYS A 185 -7.16 -18.98 -9.39
N ASN A 186 -6.87 -18.79 -10.67
CA ASN A 186 -5.61 -19.16 -11.30
C ASN A 186 -4.43 -18.42 -10.67
N ILE A 187 -4.56 -17.13 -10.39
CA ILE A 187 -3.52 -16.35 -9.70
C ILE A 187 -3.30 -16.91 -8.28
N GLY A 188 -4.38 -17.15 -7.52
CA GLY A 188 -4.28 -17.71 -6.17
C GLY A 188 -3.60 -19.07 -6.15
N GLU A 189 -3.99 -19.97 -7.05
CA GLU A 189 -3.38 -21.31 -7.16
C GLU A 189 -1.92 -21.27 -7.61
N TYR A 190 -1.59 -20.40 -8.57
CA TYR A 190 -0.21 -20.22 -9.04
C TYR A 190 0.70 -19.79 -7.89
N TYR A 191 0.33 -18.75 -7.16
CA TYR A 191 1.15 -18.22 -6.06
C TYR A 191 1.20 -19.16 -4.86
N THR A 192 0.12 -19.89 -4.58
CA THR A 192 0.12 -20.94 -3.55
C THR A 192 1.13 -22.04 -3.89
N LYS A 193 1.12 -22.55 -5.14
CA LYS A 193 2.08 -23.56 -5.61
C LYS A 193 3.52 -23.02 -5.61
N LYS A 194 3.71 -21.76 -6.04
CA LYS A 194 5.02 -21.11 -6.07
C LYS A 194 5.61 -20.93 -4.67
N ALA A 195 4.79 -20.71 -3.65
CA ALA A 195 5.24 -20.56 -2.28
C ALA A 195 5.59 -21.89 -1.58
N THR A 196 5.09 -23.02 -2.08
CA THR A 196 5.36 -24.35 -1.52
C THR A 196 6.52 -25.10 -2.17
N ASN A 197 7.00 -24.61 -3.32
CA ASN A 197 8.11 -25.18 -4.08
C ASN A 197 9.39 -24.38 -3.84
#